data_AF-A0A3N5UQR6-F1
#
_entry.id   AF-A0A3N5UQR6-F1
#
_cell.length_a   1.000
_cell.length_b   1.000
_cell.length_c   1.000
_cell.angle_alpha   90.00
_cell.angle_beta   90.00
_cell.angle_gamma   90.00
#
_symmetry.space_group_name_H-M   'P 1'
#
loop_
_entity.id
_entity.type
_entity.pdbx_description
1 polymer ?
#
loop_
_entity_poly.entity_id
_entity_poly.type
_entity_poly.pdbx_seq_one_letter_code
_entity_poly.pdbx_strand_id
1 'polypeptide(L)'
;MRLVRFEGDESQTLARASTSQVELAHFRNVTSNVVQDALNAWSDIWGELDGDVAHGAAVVPEDNKGFTPSCGWPAFLEKMWVLRQNLDFLARFSRQ
;
A
#
# COMPACT_ATOMS: atom_id res chain seq x y z
N MET A 1 -42.54 -3.12 53.44
CA MET A 1 -41.88 -3.01 52.11
C MET A 1 -40.66 -2.12 52.27
N ARG A 2 -39.47 -2.66 51.99
CA ARG A 2 -38.17 -2.00 52.20
C ARG A 2 -37.76 -1.32 50.89
N LEU A 3 -37.51 -0.02 50.91
CA LEU A 3 -36.86 0.68 49.79
C LEU A 3 -35.42 0.17 49.71
N VAL A 4 -35.06 -0.47 48.60
CA VAL A 4 -33.66 -0.79 48.30
C VAL A 4 -33.11 0.36 47.47
N ARG A 5 -32.22 1.16 48.08
CA ARG A 5 -31.32 2.03 47.33
C ARG A 5 -30.31 1.14 46.62
N PHE A 6 -30.25 1.24 45.30
CA PHE A 6 -29.10 0.76 44.54
C PHE A 6 -28.04 1.86 44.56
N GLU A 7 -26.96 1.56 45.27
CA GLU A 7 -25.74 2.35 45.35
C GLU A 7 -24.75 1.81 44.31
N GLY A 8 -23.90 2.71 43.80
CA GLY A 8 -23.31 2.63 42.47
C GLY A 8 -22.41 1.44 42.18
N ASP A 9 -22.31 1.14 40.89
CA ASP A 9 -21.12 0.53 40.30
C ASP A 9 -20.54 1.54 39.30
N GLU A 10 -19.68 2.43 39.83
CA GLU A 10 -18.80 3.24 39.01
C GLU A 10 -17.64 2.37 38.50
N SER A 11 -17.23 2.66 37.27
CA SER A 11 -15.92 2.31 36.68
C SER A 11 -15.87 1.11 35.74
N GLN A 12 -16.56 1.22 34.61
CA GLN A 12 -15.97 0.80 33.32
C GLN A 12 -16.22 1.84 32.22
N THR A 13 -15.92 3.11 32.50
CA THR A 13 -15.54 4.06 31.44
C THR A 13 -14.09 3.80 31.05
N LEU A 14 -13.81 2.59 30.53
CA LEU A 14 -12.73 2.47 29.55
C LEU A 14 -13.15 3.40 28.44
N ALA A 15 -12.46 4.53 28.32
CA ALA A 15 -12.67 5.50 27.26
C ALA A 15 -12.75 4.73 25.94
N ARG A 16 -13.99 4.52 25.45
CA ARG A 16 -14.26 4.05 24.11
C ARG A 16 -13.49 5.03 23.26
N ALA A 17 -12.34 4.60 22.73
CA ALA A 17 -11.47 5.44 21.92
C ALA A 17 -12.39 6.22 21.02
N SER A 18 -12.35 7.56 21.13
CA SER A 18 -13.26 8.43 20.40
C SER A 18 -13.29 7.92 18.97
N THR A 19 -14.46 7.80 18.35
CA THR A 19 -14.62 7.19 17.02
C THR A 19 -13.53 7.65 16.04
N SER A 20 -13.10 8.91 16.17
CA SER A 20 -11.94 9.51 15.49
C SER A 20 -10.58 8.79 15.66
N GLN A 21 -10.20 8.29 16.84
CA GLN A 21 -8.95 7.55 17.03
C GLN A 21 -9.00 6.17 16.37
N VAL A 22 -10.15 5.51 16.44
CA VAL A 22 -10.37 4.21 15.76
C VAL A 22 -10.35 4.40 14.25
N GLU A 23 -11.04 5.42 13.74
CA GLU A 23 -11.04 5.81 12.32
C GLU A 23 -9.63 6.17 11.83
N LEU A 24 -8.86 6.93 12.63
CA LEU A 24 -7.47 7.27 12.30
C LEU A 24 -6.58 6.02 12.24
N ALA A 25 -6.75 5.09 13.17
CA ALA A 25 -6.02 3.83 13.16
C ALA A 25 -6.36 3.00 11.93
N HIS A 26 -7.65 2.87 11.58
CA HIS A 26 -8.09 2.20 10.36
C HIS A 26 -7.53 2.86 9.10
N PHE A 27 -7.60 4.19 9.02
CA PHE A 27 -7.03 4.95 7.92
C PHE A 27 -5.54 4.67 7.75
N ARG A 28 -4.76 4.77 8.84
CA ARG A 28 -3.32 4.49 8.82
C ARG A 28 -3.03 3.07 8.36
N ASN A 29 -3.78 2.08 8.83
CA ASN A 29 -3.60 0.70 8.44
C ASN A 29 -3.88 0.49 6.95
N VAL A 30 -5.00 1.01 6.43
CA VAL A 30 -5.35 0.91 5.02
C VAL A 30 -4.30 1.59 4.14
N THR A 31 -3.93 2.83 4.47
CA THR A 31 -2.94 3.57 3.69
C THR A 31 -1.57 2.87 3.73
N SER A 32 -1.16 2.35 4.88
CA SER A 32 0.12 1.62 5.00
C SER A 32 0.12 0.36 4.13
N ASN A 33 -0.98 -0.39 4.11
CA ASN A 33 -1.11 -1.57 3.26
C ASN A 33 -1.04 -1.19 1.77
N VAL A 34 -1.78 -0.16 1.35
CA VAL A 34 -1.77 0.26 -0.07
C VAL A 34 -0.40 0.80 -0.49
N VAL A 35 0.31 1.51 0.40
CA VAL A 35 1.70 1.92 0.16
C VAL A 35 2.60 0.70 -0.01
N GLN A 36 2.46 -0.32 0.86
CA GLN A 36 3.26 -1.53 0.76
C GLN A 36 2.98 -2.29 -0.55
N ASP A 37 1.71 -2.39 -0.96
CA ASP A 37 1.32 -3.02 -2.22
C ASP A 37 1.88 -2.26 -3.43
N ALA A 38 1.92 -0.92 -3.38
CA ALA A 38 2.57 -0.11 -4.40
C ALA A 38 4.08 -0.38 -4.46
N LEU A 39 4.75 -0.45 -3.31
CA LEU A 39 6.19 -0.72 -3.24
C LEU A 39 6.52 -2.13 -3.75
N ASN A 40 5.70 -3.12 -3.45
CA ASN A 40 5.87 -4.49 -3.94
C ASN A 40 5.71 -4.54 -5.46
N ALA A 41 4.64 -3.94 -6.01
CA ALA A 41 4.43 -3.88 -7.45
C ALA A 41 5.57 -3.14 -8.16
N TRP A 42 6.06 -2.04 -7.58
CA TRP A 42 7.23 -1.33 -8.09
C TRP A 42 8.49 -2.20 -8.07
N SER A 43 8.74 -2.93 -6.98
CA SER A 43 9.88 -3.85 -6.88
C SER A 43 9.84 -4.93 -7.96
N ASP A 44 8.66 -5.49 -8.24
CA ASP A 44 8.50 -6.50 -9.29
C ASP A 44 8.74 -5.93 -10.68
N ILE A 45 8.26 -4.71 -10.95
CA ILE A 45 8.52 -4.00 -12.22
C ILE A 45 10.01 -3.69 -12.36
N TRP A 46 10.62 -3.17 -11.30
CA TRP A 46 12.02 -2.81 -11.29
C TRP A 46 12.91 -4.04 -11.49
N GLY A 47 12.57 -5.19 -10.89
CA GLY A 47 13.30 -6.43 -11.11
C GLY A 47 13.31 -6.89 -12.58
N GLU A 48 12.22 -6.68 -13.32
CA GLU A 48 12.17 -6.97 -14.76
C GLU A 48 13.06 -5.99 -15.57
N LEU A 49 13.14 -4.73 -15.13
CA LEU A 49 13.96 -3.69 -15.78
C LEU A 49 15.45 -3.83 -15.47
N ASP A 50 15.81 -4.13 -14.21
CA ASP A 50 17.19 -4.28 -13.73
C ASP A 50 17.87 -5.53 -14.31
N GLY A 51 17.09 -6.58 -14.59
CA GLY A 51 17.57 -7.77 -15.30
C GLY A 51 18.05 -7.50 -16.74
N ASP A 52 17.58 -6.41 -17.36
CA ASP A 52 17.98 -5.98 -18.72
C ASP A 52 19.01 -4.83 -18.69
N VAL A 53 19.10 -4.12 -17.56
CA VAL A 53 20.13 -3.10 -17.32
C VAL A 53 21.36 -3.77 -16.72
N ALA A 54 22.20 -4.33 -17.60
CA ALA A 54 23.55 -4.75 -17.24
C ALA A 54 24.34 -3.57 -16.62
N HIS A 55 24.30 -3.48 -15.28
CA HIS A 55 25.35 -3.03 -14.36
C HIS A 55 26.43 -2.14 -14.98
N GLY A 56 26.11 -0.90 -15.34
CA GLY A 56 27.09 0.21 -15.47
C GLY A 56 28.36 -0.01 -16.31
N ALA A 57 28.46 -1.06 -17.11
CA ALA A 57 29.68 -1.45 -17.80
C ALA A 57 29.33 -2.10 -19.14
N ALA A 58 29.77 -1.43 -20.19
CA ALA A 58 29.60 -1.79 -21.59
C ALA A 58 28.14 -1.79 -22.06
N VAL A 59 27.70 -0.62 -22.55
CA VAL A 59 26.78 -0.60 -23.70
C VAL A 59 27.46 -1.44 -24.78
N VAL A 60 27.10 -2.72 -24.87
CA VAL A 60 27.46 -3.56 -26.00
C VAL A 60 26.82 -2.88 -27.21
N PRO A 61 27.63 -2.43 -28.19
CA PRO A 61 27.07 -1.80 -29.37
C PRO A 61 26.34 -2.89 -30.14
N GLU A 62 25.04 -2.69 -30.31
CA GLU A 62 24.13 -3.49 -31.14
C GLU A 62 23.72 -4.87 -30.59
N ASP A 63 22.79 -4.86 -29.65
CA ASP A 63 21.63 -5.76 -29.80
C ASP A 63 20.40 -4.87 -29.98
N ASN A 64 19.92 -4.74 -31.23
CA ASN A 64 18.66 -4.09 -31.61
C ASN A 64 17.40 -4.82 -31.05
N LYS A 65 17.55 -5.54 -29.95
CA LYS A 65 16.46 -6.23 -29.27
C LYS A 65 16.00 -5.30 -28.15
N GLY A 66 14.92 -4.57 -28.40
CA GLY A 66 14.30 -3.75 -27.37
C GLY A 66 13.91 -4.57 -26.13
N PHE A 67 13.66 -3.87 -25.03
CA PHE A 67 13.21 -4.45 -23.77
C PHE A 67 12.07 -5.44 -23.97
N THR A 68 12.25 -6.66 -23.45
CA THR A 68 11.21 -7.69 -23.42
C THR A 68 11.15 -8.25 -22.00
N PRO A 69 10.06 -8.00 -21.24
CA PRO A 69 9.97 -8.45 -19.86
C PRO A 69 9.95 -9.97 -19.79
N SER A 70 10.62 -10.55 -18.79
CA SER A 70 10.72 -12.00 -18.61
C SER A 70 9.37 -12.63 -18.29
N CYS A 71 8.50 -11.89 -17.60
CA CYS A 71 7.11 -12.28 -17.34
C CYS A 71 6.17 -12.12 -18.54
N GLY A 72 6.64 -11.56 -19.66
CA GLY A 72 5.84 -11.21 -20.83
C GLY A 72 5.03 -9.91 -20.67
N TRP A 73 4.66 -9.32 -21.81
CA TRP A 73 3.97 -8.02 -21.85
C TRP A 73 2.65 -7.97 -21.07
N PRO A 74 1.73 -8.96 -21.16
CA PRO A 74 0.47 -8.89 -20.43
C PRO A 74 0.67 -8.79 -18.92
N ALA A 75 1.51 -9.65 -18.34
CA ALA A 75 1.78 -9.64 -16.90
C ALA A 75 2.54 -8.38 -16.46
N PHE A 76 3.47 -7.89 -17.29
CA PHE A 76 4.19 -6.65 -17.00
C PHE A 76 3.24 -5.44 -16.96
N LEU A 77 2.34 -5.33 -17.95
CA LEU A 77 1.34 -4.26 -18.01
C LEU A 77 0.32 -4.35 -16.88
N GLU A 78 -0.02 -5.56 -16.42
CA GLU A 78 -0.85 -5.76 -15.24
C GLU A 78 -0.17 -5.23 -13.97
N LYS A 79 1.12 -5.55 -13.74
CA LYS A 79 1.90 -4.99 -12.62
C LYS A 79 1.92 -3.46 -12.67
N MET A 80 2.17 -2.88 -13.85
CA MET A 80 2.14 -1.42 -14.07
C MET A 80 0.76 -0.82 -13.79
N TRP A 81 -0.30 -1.52 -14.18
CA TRP A 81 -1.67 -1.10 -13.91
C TRP A 81 -1.98 -1.11 -12.41
N VAL A 82 -1.61 -2.18 -11.69
CA VAL A 82 -1.77 -2.28 -10.24
C VAL A 82 -1.05 -1.15 -9.53
N LEU A 83 0.21 -0.89 -9.91
CA LEU A 83 0.98 0.24 -9.37
C LEU A 83 0.25 1.56 -9.58
N ARG A 84 -0.25 1.82 -10.80
CA ARG A 84 -1.04 3.01 -11.11
C ARG A 84 -2.27 3.11 -10.20
N GLN A 85 -3.03 2.04 -10.01
CA GLN A 85 -4.23 2.07 -9.16
C GLN A 85 -3.90 2.41 -7.71
N ASN A 86 -2.83 1.84 -7.15
CA ASN A 86 -2.39 2.15 -5.79
C ASN A 86 -1.96 3.62 -5.67
N LEU A 87 -1.22 4.15 -6.66
CA LEU A 87 -0.82 5.56 -6.69
C LEU A 87 -2.02 6.51 -6.85
N ASP A 88 -2.98 6.17 -7.73
CA ASP A 88 -4.21 6.95 -7.92
C ASP A 88 -5.03 6.99 -6.61
N PHE A 89 -5.10 5.87 -5.88
CA PHE A 89 -5.72 5.83 -4.55
C PHE A 89 -5.00 6.75 -3.56
N LEU A 90 -3.67 6.64 -3.45
CA LEU A 90 -2.86 7.44 -2.51
C LEU A 90 -2.89 8.94 -2.85
N ALA A 91 -2.92 9.29 -4.14
CA ALA A 91 -2.99 10.68 -4.61
C ALA A 91 -4.28 11.40 -4.18
N ARG A 92 -5.33 10.67 -3.78
CA ARG A 92 -6.54 11.28 -3.23
C ARG A 92 -6.28 11.95 -1.88
N PHE A 93 -5.26 11.50 -1.14
CA PHE A 93 -4.90 12.05 0.16
C PHE A 93 -3.99 13.26 0.08
N SER A 94 -3.27 13.46 -1.03
CA SER A 94 -2.46 14.67 -1.24
C SER A 94 -3.25 15.87 -1.77
N ARG A 95 -4.51 15.65 -2.17
CA ARG A 95 -5.43 16.67 -2.70
C ARG A 95 -6.40 17.23 -1.66
N GLN A 96 -6.38 16.70 -0.44
CA GLN A 96 -7.15 17.19 0.70
C GLN A 96 -6.32 18.20 1.49
#